data_AF-A0A9D4KIU9-F1
#
_entry.id   AF-A0A9D4KIU9-F1
#
_cell.length_a   1.000
_cell.length_b   1.000
_cell.length_c   1.000
_cell.angle_alpha   90.00
_cell.angle_beta   90.00
_cell.angle_gamma   90.00
#
_symmetry.space_group_name_H-M   'P 1'
#
loop_
_entity.id
_entity.type
_entity.pdbx_description
1 polymer ?
#
loop_
_entity_poly.entity_id
_entity_poly.type
_entity_poly.pdbx_seq_one_letter_code
_entity_poly.pdbx_strand_id
1 'polypeptide(L)'
;RRLEGILDSLGMTSGSLSQSGVMSLRTLANLALTLNTADATDTRLLLALGWLEEETGRVGEARRTQQRLLQQLTHDIQAARIKHSTLSKALEDLESKASAEQCEVEKQAQNTLFMRNKAKEYKSHTQKMEVMLEKTRVDPSIYHQTLTQRAQELDRLKQQIVPLRKQLESYHGLPPDAIQAHVRLEELKETVSTLEEEVRRKIDVMQI
;
A
#
# COMPACT_ATOMS: atom_id res chain seq x y z
N ARG A 1 -47.86 -38.58 -63.58
CA ARG A 1 -48.02 -40.06 -63.69
C ARG A 1 -49.13 -40.63 -62.82
N ARG A 2 -49.08 -40.67 -61.48
CA ARG A 2 -50.21 -41.25 -60.70
C ARG A 2 -51.43 -40.33 -60.56
N LEU A 3 -51.24 -39.03 -60.31
CA LEU A 3 -52.35 -38.04 -60.33
C LEU A 3 -53.02 -37.96 -61.70
N GLU A 4 -52.23 -38.09 -62.76
CA GLU A 4 -52.65 -38.18 -64.16
C GLU A 4 -53.46 -39.47 -64.41
N GLY A 5 -53.00 -40.63 -63.92
CA GLY A 5 -53.76 -41.88 -64.00
C GLY A 5 -55.06 -41.89 -63.16
N ILE A 6 -55.12 -41.15 -62.06
CA ILE A 6 -56.36 -40.98 -61.27
C ILE A 6 -57.36 -40.11 -62.04
N LEU A 7 -56.89 -39.03 -62.67
CA LEU A 7 -57.71 -38.16 -63.54
C LEU A 7 -58.27 -38.96 -64.72
N ASP A 8 -57.43 -39.76 -65.38
CA ASP A 8 -57.84 -40.63 -66.49
C ASP A 8 -58.88 -41.67 -66.04
N SER A 9 -58.73 -42.26 -64.84
CA SER A 9 -59.72 -43.21 -64.29
C SER A 9 -61.08 -42.59 -63.95
N LEU A 10 -61.12 -41.27 -63.75
CA LEU A 10 -62.33 -40.49 -63.50
C LEU A 10 -62.91 -39.87 -64.79
N GLY A 11 -62.29 -40.15 -65.95
CA GLY A 11 -62.69 -39.56 -67.24
C GLY A 11 -62.43 -38.05 -67.33
N MET A 12 -61.59 -37.51 -66.44
CA MET A 12 -61.27 -36.09 -66.38
C MET A 12 -59.93 -35.84 -67.07
N THR A 13 -59.87 -34.86 -67.95
CA THR A 13 -58.60 -34.40 -68.54
C THR A 13 -58.13 -33.14 -67.83
N SER A 14 -56.82 -32.86 -67.88
CA SER A 14 -56.24 -31.66 -67.26
C SER A 14 -56.89 -30.34 -67.72
N GLY A 15 -57.53 -30.33 -68.91
CA GLY A 15 -58.28 -29.21 -69.46
C GLY A 15 -59.77 -29.13 -69.09
N SER A 16 -60.36 -30.16 -68.48
CA SER A 16 -61.78 -30.17 -68.05
C SER A 16 -61.99 -29.73 -66.60
N LEU A 17 -60.91 -29.35 -65.91
CA LEU A 17 -60.92 -28.92 -64.52
C LEU A 17 -61.18 -27.41 -64.43
N SER A 18 -61.84 -26.99 -63.35
CA SER A 18 -61.92 -25.57 -63.01
C SER A 18 -60.53 -25.02 -62.68
N GLN A 19 -60.35 -23.70 -62.80
CA GLN A 19 -59.10 -23.03 -62.43
C GLN A 19 -58.67 -23.37 -60.99
N SER A 20 -59.63 -23.51 -60.07
CA SER A 20 -59.38 -23.94 -58.69
C SER A 20 -58.87 -25.39 -58.60
N GLY A 21 -59.43 -26.31 -59.41
CA GLY A 21 -58.98 -27.70 -59.47
C GLY A 21 -57.56 -27.86 -60.01
N VAL A 22 -57.21 -27.11 -61.07
CA VAL A 22 -55.85 -27.08 -61.63
C VAL A 22 -54.85 -26.55 -60.59
N MET A 23 -55.20 -25.48 -59.86
CA MET A 23 -54.35 -24.95 -58.80
C MET A 23 -54.17 -25.94 -57.65
N SER A 24 -55.22 -26.65 -57.25
CA SER A 24 -55.17 -27.65 -56.17
C SER A 24 -54.31 -28.88 -56.54
N LEU A 25 -54.37 -29.34 -57.79
CA LEU A 25 -53.48 -30.40 -58.27
C LEU A 25 -52.03 -29.95 -58.33
N ARG A 26 -51.78 -28.70 -58.75
CA ARG A 26 -50.45 -28.12 -58.79
C ARG A 26 -49.86 -27.97 -57.39
N THR A 27 -50.65 -27.49 -56.42
CA THR A 27 -50.19 -27.39 -55.03
C THR A 27 -49.91 -28.76 -54.43
N LEU A 28 -50.74 -29.76 -54.71
CA LEU A 28 -50.53 -31.14 -54.26
C LEU A 28 -49.26 -31.77 -54.87
N ALA A 29 -49.06 -31.58 -56.18
CA ALA A 29 -47.85 -32.04 -56.86
C ALA A 29 -46.59 -31.35 -56.30
N ASN A 30 -46.67 -30.04 -56.07
CA ASN A 30 -45.59 -29.29 -55.45
C ASN A 30 -45.31 -29.76 -54.02
N LEU A 31 -46.35 -30.03 -53.22
CA LEU A 31 -46.21 -30.53 -51.85
C LEU A 31 -45.53 -31.90 -51.83
N ALA A 32 -45.94 -32.81 -52.71
CA ALA A 32 -45.33 -34.12 -52.85
C ALA A 32 -43.84 -34.01 -53.26
N LEU A 33 -43.51 -33.09 -54.17
CA LEU A 33 -42.13 -32.80 -54.57
C LEU A 33 -41.31 -32.19 -53.42
N THR A 34 -41.85 -31.23 -52.67
CA THR A 34 -41.14 -30.60 -51.54
C THR A 34 -40.88 -31.56 -50.40
N LEU A 35 -41.82 -32.48 -50.14
CA LEU A 35 -41.67 -33.54 -49.15
C LEU A 35 -40.92 -34.77 -49.68
N ASN A 36 -40.48 -34.71 -50.95
CA ASN A 36 -39.79 -35.80 -51.66
C ASN A 36 -40.53 -37.15 -51.57
N THR A 37 -41.85 -37.12 -51.73
CA THR A 37 -42.72 -38.30 -51.70
C THR A 37 -43.09 -38.73 -53.12
N ALA A 38 -43.10 -40.04 -53.36
CA ALA A 38 -43.42 -40.60 -54.69
C ALA A 38 -44.93 -40.52 -55.04
N ASP A 39 -45.80 -40.40 -54.04
CA ASP A 39 -47.25 -40.43 -54.19
C ASP A 39 -47.93 -39.39 -53.28
N ALA A 40 -48.89 -38.66 -53.82
CA ALA A 40 -49.70 -37.67 -53.09
C ALA A 40 -50.87 -38.31 -52.31
N THR A 41 -50.63 -39.47 -51.69
CA THR A 41 -51.61 -40.11 -50.80
C THR A 41 -51.54 -39.46 -49.43
N ASP A 42 -52.69 -39.14 -48.83
CA ASP A 42 -52.80 -38.47 -47.53
C ASP A 42 -51.91 -39.08 -46.46
N THR A 43 -51.91 -40.41 -46.31
CA THR A 43 -51.07 -41.09 -45.31
C THR A 43 -49.58 -40.83 -45.49
N ARG A 44 -49.09 -40.81 -46.74
CA ARG A 44 -47.66 -40.59 -47.02
C ARG A 44 -47.26 -39.14 -46.83
N LEU A 45 -48.12 -38.21 -47.25
CA LEU A 45 -47.91 -36.79 -47.02
C LEU A 45 -47.92 -36.47 -45.52
N LEU A 46 -48.86 -37.04 -44.76
CA LEU A 46 -48.93 -36.89 -43.30
C LEU A 46 -47.70 -37.46 -42.59
N LEU A 47 -47.22 -38.63 -42.99
CA LEU A 47 -45.99 -39.21 -42.42
C LEU A 47 -44.75 -38.38 -42.76
N ALA A 48 -44.63 -37.88 -44.00
CA ALA A 48 -43.52 -37.03 -44.40
C ALA A 48 -43.54 -35.67 -43.69
N LEU A 49 -44.73 -35.10 -43.47
CA LEU A 49 -44.90 -33.90 -42.65
C LEU A 49 -44.49 -34.15 -41.19
N GLY A 50 -44.94 -35.26 -40.59
CA GLY A 50 -44.55 -35.61 -39.22
C GLY A 50 -43.05 -35.82 -39.06
N TRP A 51 -42.40 -36.48 -40.01
CA TRP A 51 -40.94 -36.62 -40.02
C TRP A 51 -40.22 -35.27 -40.14
N LEU A 52 -40.71 -34.39 -41.02
CA LEU A 52 -40.14 -33.05 -41.19
C LEU A 52 -40.32 -32.20 -39.92
N GLU A 53 -41.48 -32.30 -39.25
CA GLU A 53 -41.73 -31.62 -37.98
C GLU A 53 -40.79 -32.11 -36.88
N GLU A 54 -40.61 -33.43 -36.75
CA GLU A 54 -39.67 -34.04 -35.81
C GLU A 54 -38.23 -33.59 -36.08
N GLU A 55 -37.79 -33.64 -37.34
CA GLU A 55 -36.46 -33.22 -37.76
C GLU A 55 -36.23 -31.72 -37.52
N THR A 56 -37.24 -30.90 -37.79
CA THR A 56 -37.20 -29.46 -37.50
C THR A 56 -37.10 -29.20 -35.99
N GLY A 57 -37.83 -29.98 -35.18
CA GLY A 57 -37.73 -29.95 -33.72
C GLY A 57 -36.33 -30.29 -33.23
N ARG A 58 -35.78 -31.42 -33.71
CA ARG A 58 -34.43 -31.91 -33.38
C ARG A 58 -33.34 -30.91 -33.74
N VAL A 59 -33.38 -30.34 -34.95
CA VAL A 59 -32.44 -29.29 -35.38
C VAL A 59 -32.62 -28.03 -34.55
N GLY A 60 -33.87 -27.67 -34.19
CA GLY A 60 -34.17 -26.54 -33.32
C GLY A 60 -33.55 -26.68 -31.93
N GLU A 61 -33.64 -27.87 -31.32
CA GLU A 61 -33.03 -28.18 -30.02
C GLU A 61 -31.49 -28.17 -30.08
N ALA A 62 -30.91 -28.80 -31.11
CA ALA A 62 -29.47 -28.74 -31.34
C ALA A 62 -28.97 -27.28 -31.49
N ARG A 63 -29.71 -26.45 -32.23
CA ARG A 63 -29.38 -25.02 -32.37
C ARG A 63 -29.46 -24.28 -31.03
N ARG A 64 -30.49 -24.55 -30.22
CA ARG A 64 -30.64 -23.92 -28.88
C ARG A 64 -29.50 -24.32 -27.95
N THR A 65 -29.08 -25.57 -27.94
CA THR A 65 -27.97 -26.04 -27.10
C THR A 65 -26.65 -25.41 -27.52
N GLN A 66 -26.36 -25.37 -28.82
CA GLN A 66 -25.18 -24.68 -29.36
C GLN A 66 -25.19 -23.19 -29.04
N GLN A 67 -26.34 -22.52 -29.13
CA GLN A 67 -26.46 -21.10 -28.79
C GLN A 67 -26.15 -20.82 -27.32
N ARG A 68 -26.62 -21.68 -26.40
CA ARG A 68 -26.29 -21.57 -24.97
C ARG A 68 -24.79 -21.74 -24.72
N LEU A 69 -24.16 -22.72 -25.36
CA LEU A 69 -22.71 -22.94 -25.24
C LEU A 69 -21.92 -21.73 -25.76
N LEU A 70 -22.32 -21.16 -26.91
CA LEU A 70 -21.67 -19.96 -27.45
C LEU A 70 -21.80 -18.76 -26.52
N GLN A 71 -22.95 -18.58 -25.87
CA GLN A 71 -23.15 -17.52 -24.89
C GLN A 71 -22.24 -17.70 -23.67
N GLN A 72 -22.14 -18.93 -23.14
CA GLN A 72 -21.25 -19.25 -22.03
C GLN A 72 -19.79 -19.00 -22.41
N LEU A 73 -19.34 -19.51 -23.55
CA LEU A 73 -17.97 -19.33 -24.03
C LEU A 73 -17.63 -17.84 -24.23
N THR A 74 -18.57 -17.06 -24.77
CA THR A 74 -18.40 -15.61 -24.94
C THR A 74 -18.23 -14.91 -23.59
N HIS A 75 -19.03 -15.29 -22.59
CA HIS A 75 -18.90 -14.76 -21.24
C HIS A 75 -17.55 -15.11 -20.61
N ASP A 76 -17.13 -16.37 -20.73
CA ASP A 76 -15.83 -16.84 -20.20
C ASP A 76 -14.65 -16.13 -20.86
N ILE A 77 -14.71 -15.92 -22.19
CA ILE A 77 -13.69 -15.17 -22.94
C ILE A 77 -13.64 -13.71 -22.47
N GLN A 78 -14.79 -13.07 -22.25
CA GLN A 78 -14.83 -11.70 -21.74
C GLN A 78 -14.22 -11.62 -20.33
N ALA A 79 -14.56 -12.55 -19.44
CA ALA A 79 -13.99 -12.63 -18.10
C ALA A 79 -12.48 -12.86 -18.13
N ALA A 80 -11.99 -13.77 -18.97
CA ALA A 80 -10.57 -14.02 -19.16
C ALA A 80 -9.83 -12.79 -19.71
N ARG A 81 -10.44 -12.07 -20.67
CA ARG A 81 -9.87 -10.84 -21.24
C ARG A 81 -9.72 -9.73 -20.20
N ILE A 82 -10.70 -9.56 -19.31
CA ILE A 82 -10.61 -8.59 -18.22
C ILE A 82 -9.45 -8.96 -17.29
N LYS A 83 -9.36 -10.23 -16.87
CA LYS A 83 -8.25 -10.71 -16.03
C LYS A 83 -6.88 -10.49 -16.68
N HIS A 84 -6.77 -10.79 -17.98
CA HIS A 84 -5.54 -10.54 -18.74
C HIS A 84 -5.17 -9.05 -18.73
N SER A 85 -6.12 -8.16 -18.99
CA SER A 85 -5.89 -6.71 -18.95
C SER A 85 -5.42 -6.23 -17.57
N THR A 86 -6.04 -6.73 -16.50
CA THR A 86 -5.62 -6.38 -15.13
C THR A 86 -4.22 -6.89 -14.80
N LEU A 87 -3.87 -8.10 -15.23
CA LEU A 87 -2.54 -8.68 -15.02
C LEU A 87 -1.47 -7.93 -15.83
N SER A 88 -1.76 -7.56 -17.08
CA SER A 88 -0.85 -6.78 -17.92
C SER A 88 -0.51 -5.44 -17.29
N LYS A 89 -1.51 -4.71 -16.77
CA LYS A 89 -1.28 -3.43 -16.09
C LYS A 89 -0.46 -3.60 -14.81
N ALA A 90 -0.77 -4.62 -14.01
CA ALA A 90 -0.02 -4.91 -12.79
C ALA A 90 1.45 -5.26 -13.09
N LEU A 91 1.70 -5.95 -14.20
CA LEU A 91 3.05 -6.27 -14.66
C LEU A 91 3.81 -5.01 -15.09
N GLU A 92 3.20 -4.14 -15.91
CA GLU A 92 3.79 -2.85 -16.30
C GLU A 92 4.11 -1.96 -15.08
N ASP A 93 3.20 -1.89 -14.10
CA ASP A 93 3.41 -1.15 -12.86
C ASP A 93 4.57 -1.73 -12.03
N LEU A 94 4.70 -3.06 -11.99
CA LEU A 94 5.77 -3.75 -11.27
C LEU A 94 7.12 -3.54 -11.95
N GLU A 95 7.19 -3.63 -13.28
CA GLU A 95 8.39 -3.38 -14.06
C GLU A 95 8.87 -1.93 -13.88
N SER A 96 7.95 -0.96 -13.91
CA SER A 96 8.26 0.45 -13.64
C SER A 96 8.86 0.64 -12.25
N LYS A 97 8.24 0.06 -11.21
CA LYS A 97 8.76 0.12 -9.84
C LYS A 97 10.12 -0.57 -9.69
N ALA A 98 10.29 -1.76 -10.27
CA ALA A 98 11.54 -2.48 -10.24
C ALA A 98 12.68 -1.67 -10.88
N SER A 99 12.41 -0.97 -11.99
CA SER A 99 13.40 -0.11 -12.64
C SER A 99 13.81 1.09 -11.76
N ALA A 100 12.85 1.70 -11.06
CA ALA A 100 13.10 2.80 -10.13
C ALA A 100 13.89 2.32 -8.91
N GLU A 101 13.49 1.18 -8.32
CA GLU A 101 14.19 0.57 -7.19
C GLU A 101 15.62 0.17 -7.55
N GLN A 102 15.85 -0.36 -8.76
CA GLN A 102 17.20 -0.75 -9.19
C GLN A 102 18.16 0.44 -9.24
N CYS A 103 17.69 1.61 -9.70
CA CYS A 103 18.48 2.85 -9.69
C CYS A 103 18.83 3.29 -8.26
N GLU A 104 17.85 3.23 -7.33
CA GLU A 104 18.09 3.60 -5.93
C GLU A 104 19.01 2.61 -5.21
N VAL A 105 18.85 1.31 -5.45
CA VAL A 105 19.74 0.27 -4.92
C VAL A 105 21.16 0.47 -5.42
N GLU A 106 21.35 0.81 -6.70
CA GLU A 106 22.68 1.08 -7.26
C GLU A 106 23.33 2.32 -6.64
N LYS A 107 22.57 3.42 -6.46
CA LYS A 107 23.05 4.61 -5.72
C LYS A 107 23.43 4.28 -4.28
N GLN A 108 22.61 3.50 -3.57
CA GLN A 108 22.89 3.07 -2.21
C GLN A 108 24.13 2.18 -2.14
N ALA A 109 24.33 1.29 -3.12
CA ALA A 109 25.52 0.46 -3.22
C ALA A 109 26.78 1.33 -3.42
N GLN A 110 26.73 2.31 -4.32
CA GLN A 110 27.83 3.25 -4.54
C GLN A 110 28.15 4.07 -3.28
N ASN A 111 27.13 4.60 -2.60
CA ASN A 111 27.33 5.35 -1.35
C ASN A 111 27.93 4.46 -0.25
N THR A 112 27.47 3.22 -0.14
CA THR A 112 28.03 2.26 0.83
C THR A 112 29.50 1.97 0.56
N LEU A 113 29.89 1.82 -0.70
CA LEU A 113 31.30 1.65 -1.10
C LEU A 113 32.13 2.89 -0.76
N PHE A 114 31.62 4.09 -1.04
CA PHE A 114 32.27 5.34 -0.68
C PHE A 114 32.50 5.46 0.83
N MET A 115 31.46 5.23 1.64
CA MET A 115 31.52 5.29 3.10
C MET A 115 32.49 4.24 3.67
N ARG A 116 32.51 3.03 3.10
CA ARG A 116 33.47 1.98 3.49
C ARG A 116 34.91 2.39 3.21
N ASN A 117 35.18 3.05 2.08
CA ASN A 117 36.51 3.55 1.76
C ASN A 117 36.92 4.68 2.71
N LYS A 118 36.02 5.62 3.01
CA LYS A 118 36.26 6.69 4.00
C LYS A 118 36.53 6.14 5.39
N ALA A 119 35.79 5.13 5.83
CA ALA A 119 36.04 4.49 7.12
C ALA A 119 37.44 3.86 7.20
N LYS A 120 37.91 3.22 6.12
CA LYS A 120 39.28 2.69 6.05
C LYS A 120 40.34 3.80 6.07
N GLU A 121 40.11 4.88 5.33
CA GLU A 121 40.99 6.05 5.29
C GLU A 121 41.14 6.67 6.69
N TYR A 122 40.02 6.95 7.36
CA TYR A 122 40.03 7.50 8.71
C TYR A 122 40.67 6.56 9.72
N LYS A 123 40.39 5.24 9.65
CA LYS A 123 41.06 4.26 10.51
C LYS A 123 42.57 4.29 10.33
N SER A 124 43.06 4.36 9.09
CA SER A 124 44.49 4.47 8.80
C SER A 124 45.08 5.78 9.34
N HIS A 125 44.36 6.88 9.20
CA HIS A 125 44.80 8.19 9.69
C HIS A 125 44.86 8.21 11.22
N THR A 126 43.83 7.72 11.91
CA THR A 126 43.80 7.59 13.37
C THR A 126 44.97 6.75 13.87
N GLN A 127 45.21 5.57 13.27
CA GLN A 127 46.36 4.72 13.63
C GLN A 127 47.70 5.44 13.46
N LYS A 128 47.87 6.21 12.38
CA LYS A 128 49.09 7.00 12.17
C LYS A 128 49.26 8.08 13.25
N MET A 129 48.17 8.77 13.61
CA MET A 129 48.21 9.80 14.64
C MET A 129 48.45 9.21 16.04
N GLU A 130 47.87 8.07 16.37
CA GLU A 130 48.13 7.31 17.60
C GLU A 130 49.61 6.95 17.72
N VAL A 131 50.20 6.40 16.66
CA VAL A 131 51.65 6.07 16.63
C VAL A 131 52.52 7.33 16.79
N MET A 132 52.12 8.47 16.20
CA MET A 132 52.84 9.74 16.40
C MET A 132 52.73 10.25 17.84
N LEU A 133 51.55 10.15 18.45
CA LEU A 133 51.31 10.48 19.86
C LEU A 133 52.19 9.63 20.79
N GLU A 134 52.25 8.32 20.57
CA GLU A 134 53.11 7.39 21.32
C GLU A 134 54.59 7.74 21.18
N LYS A 135 55.07 8.02 19.95
CA LYS A 135 56.46 8.43 19.70
C LYS A 135 56.83 9.74 20.40
N THR A 136 55.86 10.65 20.52
CA THR A 136 56.05 11.95 21.16
C THR A 136 55.99 11.82 22.70
N ARG A 137 55.66 10.63 23.23
CA ARG A 137 55.55 10.33 24.67
C ARG A 137 54.72 11.37 25.42
N VAL A 138 53.60 11.77 24.82
CA VAL A 138 52.69 12.72 25.44
C VAL A 138 52.10 12.10 26.70
N ASP A 139 52.16 12.86 27.80
CA ASP A 139 51.58 12.43 29.07
C ASP A 139 50.04 12.40 28.98
N PRO A 140 49.37 11.26 29.26
CA PRO A 140 47.91 11.18 29.28
C PRO A 140 47.22 12.19 30.22
N SER A 141 47.96 12.79 31.17
CA SER A 141 47.45 13.84 32.05
C SER A 141 46.96 15.08 31.31
N ILE A 142 47.52 15.38 30.13
CA ILE A 142 47.14 16.54 29.31
C ILE A 142 46.05 16.23 28.29
N TYR A 143 45.53 15.00 28.28
CA TYR A 143 44.44 14.65 27.36
C TYR A 143 43.17 15.41 27.71
N HIS A 144 42.40 15.76 26.69
CA HIS A 144 41.18 16.56 26.85
C HIS A 144 40.23 15.97 27.90
N GLN A 145 40.04 14.65 27.90
CA GLN A 145 39.18 13.97 28.87
C GLN A 145 39.67 14.18 30.31
N THR A 146 40.97 14.02 30.56
CA THR A 146 41.59 14.22 31.87
C THR A 146 41.50 15.68 32.31
N LEU A 147 41.81 16.61 31.42
CA LEU A 147 41.74 18.05 31.70
C LEU A 147 40.31 18.48 32.05
N THR A 148 39.32 18.00 31.30
CA THR A 148 37.91 18.29 31.55
C THR A 148 37.44 17.70 32.88
N GLN A 149 37.86 16.49 33.23
CA GLN A 149 37.57 15.90 34.55
C GLN A 149 38.20 16.70 35.68
N ARG A 150 39.47 17.11 35.54
CA ARG A 150 40.16 17.95 36.54
C ARG A 150 39.51 19.32 36.68
N ALA A 151 39.09 19.94 35.57
CA ALA A 151 38.37 21.21 35.61
C ALA A 151 37.04 21.08 36.36
N GLN A 152 36.27 20.02 36.08
CA GLN A 152 35.02 19.73 36.79
C GLN A 152 35.24 19.46 38.28
N GLU A 153 36.29 18.71 38.65
CA GLU A 153 36.67 18.45 40.04
C GLU A 153 37.04 19.74 40.78
N LEU A 154 37.82 20.61 40.11
CA LEU A 154 38.24 21.90 40.63
C LEU A 154 37.05 22.85 40.84
N ASP A 155 36.09 22.87 39.92
CA ASP A 155 34.86 23.65 40.08
C ASP A 155 33.98 23.14 41.21
N ARG A 156 33.88 21.81 41.40
CA ARG A 156 33.20 21.22 42.56
C ARG A 156 33.87 21.61 43.88
N LEU A 157 35.20 21.52 43.95
CA LEU A 157 35.97 21.93 45.12
C LEU A 157 35.79 23.43 45.41
N LYS A 158 35.81 24.29 44.39
CA LYS A 158 35.51 25.72 44.55
C LYS A 158 34.12 25.94 45.13
N GLN A 159 33.09 25.25 44.61
CA GLN A 159 31.72 25.33 45.13
C GLN A 159 31.62 24.91 46.60
N GLN A 160 32.41 23.92 47.04
CA GLN A 160 32.46 23.49 48.45
C GLN A 160 33.23 24.47 49.35
N ILE A 161 34.28 25.11 48.84
CA ILE A 161 35.10 26.07 49.61
C ILE A 161 34.35 27.37 49.89
N VAL A 162 33.46 27.81 48.99
CA VAL A 162 32.69 29.07 49.15
C VAL A 162 31.88 29.11 50.47
N PRO A 163 31.00 28.13 50.78
CA PRO A 163 30.25 28.14 52.05
C PRO A 163 31.16 27.97 53.27
N LEU A 164 32.21 27.16 53.17
CA LEU A 164 33.18 26.95 54.27
C LEU A 164 33.95 28.24 54.59
N ARG A 165 34.36 29.01 53.58
CA ARG A 165 34.99 30.33 53.80
C ARG A 165 34.01 31.32 54.43
N LYS A 166 32.75 31.34 53.96
CA LYS A 166 31.71 32.19 54.55
C LYS A 166 31.46 31.84 56.03
N GLN A 167 31.45 30.55 56.37
CA GLN A 167 31.38 30.10 57.76
C GLN A 167 32.61 30.54 58.56
N LEU A 168 33.82 30.35 58.02
CA LEU A 168 35.05 30.75 58.69
C LEU A 168 35.11 32.26 58.95
N GLU A 169 34.71 33.08 57.98
CA GLU A 169 34.61 34.54 58.13
C GLU A 169 33.59 34.93 59.20
N SER A 170 32.45 34.22 59.28
CA SER A 170 31.48 34.44 60.36
C SER A 170 32.04 34.15 61.75
N TYR A 171 32.90 33.13 61.88
CA TYR A 171 33.58 32.82 63.14
C TYR A 171 34.68 33.83 63.48
N HIS A 172 35.38 34.39 62.49
CA HIS A 172 36.40 35.43 62.72
C HIS A 172 35.80 36.77 63.17
N GLY A 173 34.51 37.01 62.92
CA GLY A 173 33.79 38.17 63.43
C GLY A 173 33.35 38.05 64.90
N LEU A 174 33.52 36.88 65.53
CA LEU A 174 33.11 36.64 66.92
C LEU A 174 34.28 36.89 67.89
N PRO A 175 34.04 37.50 69.06
CA PRO A 175 35.04 37.63 70.11
C PRO A 175 35.58 36.26 70.58
N PRO A 176 36.84 36.17 71.04
CA PRO A 176 37.45 34.90 71.48
C PRO A 176 36.79 34.28 72.74
N ASP A 177 36.04 35.05 73.51
CA ASP A 177 35.37 34.63 74.74
C ASP A 177 33.87 34.35 74.48
N ALA A 178 33.40 33.17 74.87
CA ALA A 178 32.05 32.67 74.59
C ALA A 178 30.96 33.57 75.18
N ILE A 179 31.22 34.18 76.34
CA ILE A 179 30.26 35.08 77.00
C ILE A 179 30.10 36.38 76.19
N GLN A 180 31.21 36.92 75.68
CA GLN A 180 31.19 38.14 74.86
C GLN A 180 30.58 37.88 73.48
N ALA A 181 30.79 36.70 72.91
CA ALA A 181 30.15 36.29 71.66
C ALA A 181 28.63 36.19 71.80
N HIS A 182 28.11 35.67 72.93
CA HIS A 182 26.67 35.60 73.21
C HIS A 182 26.03 36.99 73.29
N VAL A 183 26.66 37.92 74.01
CA VAL A 183 26.15 39.31 74.13
C VAL A 183 26.14 39.99 72.75
N ARG A 184 27.23 39.86 71.98
CA ARG A 184 27.35 40.44 70.64
C ARG A 184 26.31 39.87 69.65
N LEU A 185 25.95 38.59 69.79
CA LEU A 185 24.92 37.94 68.99
C LEU A 185 23.51 38.48 69.30
N GLU A 186 23.18 38.67 70.58
CA GLU A 186 21.90 39.27 70.98
C GLU A 186 21.80 40.73 70.52
N GLU A 187 22.86 41.53 70.67
CA GLU A 187 22.90 42.91 70.14
C GLU A 187 22.68 42.94 68.62
N LEU A 188 23.36 42.07 67.88
CA LEU A 188 23.18 41.98 66.41
C LEU A 188 21.75 41.55 66.05
N LYS A 189 21.16 40.61 66.80
CA LYS A 189 19.79 40.14 66.56
C LYS A 189 18.75 41.25 66.81
N GLU A 190 18.93 42.05 67.85
CA GLU A 190 18.09 43.22 68.10
C GLU A 190 18.22 44.25 66.96
N THR A 191 19.45 44.54 66.49
CA THR A 191 19.65 45.47 65.36
C THR A 191 19.06 44.97 64.04
N VAL A 192 19.04 43.66 63.80
CA VAL A 192 18.38 43.08 62.61
C VAL A 192 16.87 43.20 62.74
N SER A 193 16.31 42.93 63.92
CA SER A 193 14.87 43.09 64.16
C SER A 193 14.40 44.52 63.90
N THR A 194 15.16 45.52 64.35
CA THR A 194 14.82 46.93 64.11
C THR A 194 14.95 47.32 62.64
N LEU A 195 15.99 46.86 61.94
CA LEU A 195 16.15 47.09 60.50
C LEU A 195 15.05 46.40 59.67
N GLU A 196 14.63 45.18 60.04
CA GLU A 196 13.52 44.49 59.39
C GLU A 196 12.20 45.25 59.58
N GLU A 197 11.95 45.81 60.77
CA GLU A 197 10.81 46.68 61.01
C GLU A 197 10.87 47.95 60.15
N GLU A 198 12.04 48.59 60.04
CA GLU A 198 12.22 49.77 59.17
C GLU A 198 11.99 49.45 57.69
N VAL A 199 12.46 48.29 57.23
CA VAL A 199 12.22 47.82 55.86
C VAL A 199 10.73 47.53 55.65
N ARG A 200 10.05 46.85 56.60
CA ARG A 200 8.59 46.63 56.53
C ARG A 200 7.82 47.94 56.47
N ARG A 201 8.17 48.91 57.33
CA ARG A 201 7.56 50.26 57.31
C ARG A 201 7.77 50.95 55.95
N LYS A 202 8.97 50.88 55.36
CA LYS A 202 9.24 51.47 54.04
C LYS A 202 8.49 50.78 52.90
N ILE A 203 8.29 49.46 52.97
CA ILE A 203 7.52 48.70 51.98
C ILE A 203 6.02 49.02 52.10
N ASP A 204 5.48 49.14 53.32
CA ASP A 204 4.09 49.55 53.56
C ASP A 204 3.81 50.97 53.05
N VAL A 205 4.80 51.88 53.13
CA VAL A 205 4.70 53.25 52.59
C VAL A 205 4.74 53.29 51.05
N MET A 206 5.26 52.24 50.40
CA MET A 206 5.31 52.13 48.92
C MET A 206 4.08 51.42 48.32
N GLN A 207 3.19 50.86 49.14
CA GLN A 207 1.98 50.15 48.70
C GLN A 207 0.67 50.97 48.85
N ILE A 208 0.78 52.30 48.98
CA ILE A 208 -0.35 53.26 48.90
C ILE A 208 -0.18 54.16 47.69
#